data_AF-A0A8H6ID95-F1
#
_entry.id   AF-A0A8H6ID95-F1
#
_cell.length_a   1.000
_cell.length_b   1.000
_cell.length_c   1.000
_cell.angle_alpha   90.00
_cell.angle_beta   90.00
_cell.angle_gamma   90.00
#
_symmetry.space_group_name_H-M   'P 1'
#
loop_
_entity.id
_entity.type
_entity.pdbx_description
1 polymer ?
#
loop_
_entity_poly.entity_id
_entity_poly.type
_entity_poly.pdbx_seq_one_letter_code
_entity_poly.pdbx_strand_id
1 'polypeptide(L)'
;MKHLPFAVINKSRKPYVRVEYRGETEEFSPEEISSMILPNLEETAASYLVTAVDAAVITVSAYFNDSRRQATKDAGNISGLNVLRIINGPTAAALDYGLDAKVTGEVIIPIFDLGGGMFDLSLLSIEFHRDRLPLRRYRLLHLSPPCPFRGALPGSVPKHPRARREDSLRLQDQ
;
A
#
# COMPACT_ATOMS: atom_id res chain seq x y z
N MET A 1 -5.44 -18.65 11.85
CA MET A 1 -4.99 -18.56 10.44
C MET A 1 -4.98 -19.97 9.90
N LYS A 2 -5.92 -20.31 9.01
CA LYS A 2 -6.15 -21.72 8.56
C LYS A 2 -5.77 -21.96 7.10
N HIS A 3 -5.29 -20.95 6.39
CA HIS A 3 -5.15 -20.96 4.92
C HIS A 3 -3.72 -20.70 4.44
N LEU A 4 -2.74 -20.66 5.34
CA LEU A 4 -1.35 -20.43 4.97
C LEU A 4 -0.58 -21.75 5.09
N PRO A 5 0.26 -22.10 4.11
CA PRO A 5 1.05 -23.33 4.14
C PRO A 5 2.27 -23.23 5.07
N PHE A 6 2.60 -22.02 5.55
CA PHE A 6 3.72 -21.75 6.45
C PHE A 6 3.25 -21.42 7.87
N ALA A 7 4.14 -21.67 8.84
CA ALA A 7 3.87 -21.41 10.24
C ALA A 7 3.97 -19.91 10.55
N VAL A 8 3.00 -19.39 11.31
CA VAL A 8 3.04 -18.05 11.88
C VAL A 8 3.05 -18.15 13.39
N ILE A 9 4.11 -17.62 13.98
CA ILE A 9 4.36 -17.61 15.42
C ILE A 9 4.19 -16.19 15.96
N ASN A 10 4.02 -16.07 17.28
CA ASN A 10 3.94 -14.79 17.96
C ASN A 10 5.22 -14.55 18.76
N LYS A 11 5.99 -13.53 18.39
CA LYS A 11 7.14 -13.03 19.16
C LYS A 11 6.78 -11.66 19.72
N SER A 12 6.71 -11.54 21.04
CA SER A 12 6.48 -10.26 21.72
C SER A 12 5.27 -9.47 21.19
N ARG A 13 4.15 -10.17 20.93
CA ARG A 13 2.89 -9.64 20.36
C ARG A 13 2.96 -9.24 18.88
N LYS A 14 4.05 -9.57 18.18
CA LYS A 14 4.19 -9.39 16.73
C LYS A 14 4.18 -10.75 16.02
N PRO A 15 3.51 -10.87 14.86
CA PRO A 15 3.54 -12.09 14.07
C PRO A 15 4.91 -12.24 13.39
N TYR A 16 5.43 -13.45 13.35
CA TYR A 16 6.65 -13.84 12.61
C TYR A 16 6.32 -15.08 11.78
N VAL A 17 6.93 -15.19 10.61
CA VAL A 17 6.86 -16.39 9.78
C VAL A 17 8.05 -17.27 10.12
N ARG A 18 7.80 -18.55 10.43
CA ARG A 18 8.86 -19.54 10.68
C ARG A 18 8.97 -20.48 9.49
N VAL A 19 10.17 -20.64 8.97
CA VAL A 19 10.49 -21.51 7.84
C VAL A 19 11.77 -22.30 8.11
N GLU A 20 11.95 -23.42 7.41
CA GLU A 20 13.26 -24.06 7.32
C GLU A 20 14.01 -23.48 6.12
N TYR A 21 15.22 -22.99 6.36
CA TYR A 21 16.10 -22.47 5.34
C TYR A 21 17.49 -23.07 5.53
N ARG A 22 18.02 -23.73 4.49
CA ARG A 22 19.35 -24.38 4.50
C ARG A 22 19.54 -25.39 5.66
N GLY A 23 18.46 -26.04 6.11
CA GLY A 23 18.50 -27.02 7.20
C GLY A 23 18.39 -26.42 8.61
N GLU A 24 18.24 -25.10 8.72
CA GLU A 24 18.05 -24.40 9.99
C GLU A 24 16.66 -23.77 10.07
N THR A 25 16.13 -23.63 11.28
CA THR A 25 14.86 -22.94 11.52
C THR A 25 15.10 -21.44 11.61
N GLU A 26 14.55 -20.71 10.65
CA GLU A 26 14.63 -19.26 10.57
C GLU A 26 13.27 -18.60 10.85
N GLU A 27 13.30 -17.40 11.40
CA GLU A 27 12.10 -16.66 11.80
C GLU A 27 12.17 -15.21 11.32
N PHE A 28 11.27 -14.85 10.41
CA PHE A 28 11.26 -13.54 9.78
C PHE A 28 10.04 -12.72 10.18
N SER A 29 10.26 -11.44 10.45
CA SER A 29 9.20 -10.46 10.58
C SER A 29 8.58 -10.14 9.20
N PRO A 30 7.33 -9.65 9.14
CA PRO A 30 6.72 -9.22 7.89
C PRO A 30 7.52 -8.15 7.15
N GLU A 31 8.20 -7.27 7.90
CA GLU A 31 9.06 -6.21 7.36
C GLU A 31 10.31 -6.78 6.69
N GLU A 32 10.97 -7.76 7.31
CA GLU A 32 12.13 -8.46 6.71
C GLU A 32 11.75 -9.26 5.47
N ILE A 33 10.58 -9.91 5.47
CA ILE A 33 10.12 -10.63 4.26
C ILE A 33 9.83 -9.63 3.14
N SER A 34 9.21 -8.49 3.48
CA SER A 34 8.93 -7.44 2.50
C SER A 34 10.21 -6.82 1.95
N SER A 35 11.24 -6.66 2.78
CA SER A 35 12.54 -6.14 2.35
C SER A 35 13.30 -7.09 1.44
N MET A 36 12.99 -8.40 1.44
CA MET A 36 13.57 -9.34 0.47
C MET A 36 13.02 -9.17 -0.95
N ILE A 37 11.82 -8.59 -1.10
CA ILE A 37 11.17 -8.38 -2.40
C ILE A 37 11.72 -7.12 -3.09
N LEU A 38 11.97 -6.06 -2.32
CA LEU A 38 12.34 -4.75 -2.85
C LEU A 38 13.66 -4.72 -3.66
N PRO A 39 14.73 -5.44 -3.28
CA PRO A 39 15.97 -5.51 -4.07
C PRO A 39 15.74 -6.09 -5.46
N ASN A 40 14.83 -7.07 -5.60
CA ASN A 40 14.53 -7.63 -6.92
C ASN A 40 13.84 -6.59 -7.84
N LEU A 41 12.99 -5.73 -7.27
CA LEU A 41 12.37 -4.63 -8.01
C LEU A 41 13.38 -3.52 -8.33
N GLU A 42 14.28 -3.22 -7.40
CA GLU A 42 15.38 -2.28 -7.58
C GLU A 42 16.30 -2.72 -8.73
N GLU A 43 16.80 -3.97 -8.68
CA GLU A 43 17.65 -4.55 -9.73
C GLU A 43 16.97 -4.54 -11.11
N THR A 44 15.66 -4.83 -11.14
CA THR A 44 14.87 -4.79 -12.37
C THR A 44 14.78 -3.36 -12.92
N ALA A 45 14.52 -2.37 -12.06
CA ALA A 45 14.47 -0.98 -12.47
C ALA A 45 15.85 -0.44 -12.90
N ALA A 46 16.90 -0.78 -12.15
CA ALA A 46 18.27 -0.38 -12.44
C ALA A 46 18.74 -0.97 -13.78
N SER A 47 18.41 -2.23 -14.06
CA SER A 47 18.70 -2.87 -15.35
C SER A 47 17.96 -2.19 -16.51
N TYR A 48 16.72 -1.76 -16.30
CA TYR A 48 15.94 -1.05 -17.31
C TYR A 48 16.48 0.37 -17.58
N LEU A 49 16.87 1.10 -16.53
CA LEU A 49 17.38 2.47 -16.61
C LEU A 49 18.88 2.55 -16.92
N VAL A 50 19.59 1.41 -16.84
CA VAL A 50 21.05 1.32 -16.97
C VAL A 50 21.76 2.26 -15.97
N THR A 51 21.17 2.45 -14.80
CA THR A 51 21.63 3.37 -13.73
C THR A 51 21.19 2.83 -12.37
N ALA A 52 21.98 3.10 -11.32
CA ALA A 52 21.61 2.72 -9.95
C ALA A 52 20.33 3.44 -9.47
N VAL A 53 19.51 2.75 -8.68
CA VAL A 53 18.27 3.29 -8.13
C VAL A 53 18.40 3.42 -6.61
N ASP A 54 18.68 4.65 -6.15
CA ASP A 54 18.96 4.89 -4.73
C ASP A 54 17.72 5.23 -3.89
N ALA A 55 16.65 5.69 -4.55
CA ALA A 55 15.48 6.27 -3.89
C ALA A 55 14.17 5.82 -4.51
N ALA A 56 13.15 5.63 -3.67
CA ALA A 56 11.84 5.15 -4.09
C ALA A 56 10.68 5.83 -3.34
N VAL A 57 9.54 5.89 -4.02
CA VAL A 57 8.23 6.16 -3.40
C VAL A 57 7.47 4.85 -3.41
N ILE A 58 7.03 4.40 -2.24
CA ILE A 58 6.33 3.10 -2.09
C ILE A 58 4.84 3.36 -1.84
N THR A 59 3.98 2.61 -2.55
CA THR A 59 2.53 2.70 -2.39
C THR A 59 2.04 1.72 -1.31
N VAL A 60 1.00 2.13 -0.57
CA VAL A 60 0.29 1.28 0.40
C VAL A 60 -1.21 1.41 0.23
N SER A 61 -1.97 0.44 0.73
CA SER A 61 -3.43 0.54 0.75
C SER A 61 -3.89 1.73 1.60
N ALA A 62 -4.96 2.39 1.16
CA ALA A 62 -5.52 3.57 1.82
C ALA A 62 -5.92 3.35 3.28
N TYR A 63 -6.29 2.12 3.65
CA TYR A 63 -6.73 1.78 5.01
C TYR A 63 -5.56 1.43 5.96
N PHE A 64 -4.31 1.49 5.51
CA PHE A 64 -3.16 1.26 6.36
C PHE A 64 -3.07 2.33 7.45
N ASN A 65 -2.94 1.87 8.70
CA ASN A 65 -2.64 2.74 9.82
C ASN A 65 -1.13 3.08 9.86
N ASP A 66 -0.76 4.03 10.71
CA ASP A 66 0.61 4.53 10.81
C ASP A 66 1.63 3.42 11.11
N SER A 67 1.26 2.45 11.96
CA SER A 67 2.13 1.32 12.27
C SER A 67 2.45 0.47 11.04
N ARG A 68 1.47 0.22 10.15
CA ARG A 68 1.70 -0.54 8.91
C ARG A 68 2.46 0.29 7.88
N ARG A 69 2.21 1.60 7.80
CA ARG A 69 2.97 2.52 6.94
C ARG A 69 4.44 2.56 7.36
N GLN A 70 4.70 2.62 8.66
CA GLN A 70 6.04 2.60 9.20
C GLN A 70 6.72 1.26 8.92
N ALA A 71 6.04 0.13 9.12
CA ALA A 71 6.54 -1.20 8.78
C ALA A 71 6.96 -1.31 7.29
N THR A 72 6.17 -0.76 6.37
CA THR A 72 6.53 -0.71 4.94
C THR A 72 7.75 0.19 4.68
N LYS A 73 7.84 1.33 5.37
CA LYS A 73 9.02 2.21 5.27
C LYS A 73 10.28 1.52 5.81
N ASP A 74 10.15 0.82 6.93
CA ASP A 74 11.23 0.07 7.55
C ASP A 74 11.70 -1.06 6.63
N ALA A 75 10.79 -1.76 5.94
CA ALA A 75 11.15 -2.75 4.92
C ALA A 75 12.02 -2.15 3.79
N GLY A 76 11.68 -0.94 3.31
CA GLY A 76 12.50 -0.23 2.32
C GLY A 76 13.87 0.19 2.85
N ASN A 77 13.94 0.64 4.11
CA ASN A 77 15.23 0.96 4.72
C ASN A 77 16.11 -0.28 4.92
N ILE A 78 15.52 -1.42 5.33
CA ILE A 78 16.22 -2.70 5.48
C ILE A 78 16.77 -3.18 4.13
N SER A 79 16.05 -2.93 3.04
CA SER A 79 16.51 -3.28 1.69
C SER A 79 17.57 -2.32 1.13
N GLY A 80 17.95 -1.27 1.87
CA GLY A 80 18.92 -0.27 1.41
C GLY A 80 18.36 0.81 0.49
N LEU A 81 17.04 0.88 0.30
CA LEU A 81 16.39 1.92 -0.50
C LEU A 81 16.06 3.16 0.34
N ASN A 82 16.35 4.34 -0.18
CA ASN A 82 15.89 5.58 0.43
C ASN A 82 14.40 5.82 0.15
N VAL A 83 13.53 5.51 1.11
CA VAL A 83 12.08 5.71 0.97
C VAL A 83 11.72 7.18 1.17
N LEU A 84 11.58 7.90 0.06
CA LEU A 84 11.24 9.33 0.04
C LEU A 84 9.86 9.60 0.63
N ARG A 85 8.89 8.74 0.28
CA ARG A 85 7.51 8.88 0.72
C ARG A 85 6.74 7.57 0.63
N ILE A 86 5.81 7.40 1.56
CA ILE A 86 4.75 6.41 1.44
C ILE A 86 3.50 7.13 0.95
N ILE A 87 2.92 6.69 -0.16
CA ILE A 87 1.69 7.26 -0.72
C ILE A 87 0.58 6.20 -0.78
N ASN A 88 -0.68 6.65 -0.82
CA ASN A 88 -1.80 5.74 -0.98
C ASN A 88 -1.87 5.26 -2.43
N GLY A 89 -2.06 3.97 -2.65
CA GLY A 89 -2.32 3.38 -3.98
C GLY A 89 -3.38 4.14 -4.79
N PRO A 90 -4.58 4.43 -4.26
CA PRO A 90 -5.58 5.22 -5.00
C PRO A 90 -5.09 6.65 -5.32
N THR A 91 -4.32 7.28 -4.45
CA THR A 91 -3.75 8.61 -4.76
C THR A 91 -2.72 8.52 -5.89
N ALA A 92 -1.89 7.46 -5.92
CA ALA A 92 -0.95 7.22 -7.00
C ALA A 92 -1.67 7.00 -8.34
N ALA A 93 -2.74 6.18 -8.34
CA ALA A 93 -3.55 5.95 -9.54
C ALA A 93 -4.23 7.23 -10.06
N ALA A 94 -4.73 8.06 -9.15
CA ALA A 94 -5.33 9.33 -9.53
C ALA A 94 -4.33 10.36 -10.03
N LEU A 95 -3.09 10.34 -9.52
CA LEU A 95 -2.01 11.15 -10.06
C LEU A 95 -1.70 10.72 -11.49
N ASP A 96 -1.48 9.43 -11.72
CA ASP A 96 -1.18 8.90 -13.05
C ASP A 96 -2.27 9.30 -14.07
N TYR A 97 -3.54 9.12 -13.71
CA TYR A 97 -4.66 9.51 -14.57
C TYR A 97 -4.85 11.04 -14.71
N GLY A 98 -4.55 11.79 -13.65
CA GLY A 98 -4.85 13.22 -13.53
C GLY A 98 -3.77 14.16 -14.07
N LEU A 99 -2.57 13.66 -14.39
CA LEU A 99 -1.44 14.50 -14.83
C LEU A 99 -1.72 15.25 -16.15
N ASP A 100 -2.52 14.68 -17.06
CA ASP A 100 -2.87 15.29 -18.35
C ASP A 100 -4.30 15.88 -18.40
N ALA A 101 -5.02 15.86 -17.28
CA ALA A 101 -6.40 16.30 -17.24
C ALA A 101 -6.49 17.83 -17.35
N LYS A 102 -7.01 18.35 -18.47
CA LYS A 102 -7.36 19.77 -18.67
C LYS A 102 -8.60 20.22 -17.88
N VAL A 103 -8.90 19.53 -16.78
CA VAL A 103 -10.09 19.77 -15.96
C VAL A 103 -9.72 20.74 -14.84
N THR A 104 -10.56 21.72 -14.59
CA THR A 104 -10.39 22.70 -13.51
C THR A 104 -11.55 22.58 -12.54
N GLY A 105 -11.27 22.58 -11.24
CA GLY A 105 -12.28 22.46 -10.17
C GLY A 105 -12.21 21.15 -9.39
N GLU A 106 -13.17 20.95 -8.48
CA GLU A 106 -13.30 19.72 -7.69
C GLU A 106 -13.88 18.60 -8.56
N VAL A 107 -13.15 17.49 -8.64
CA VAL A 107 -13.53 16.29 -9.38
C VAL A 107 -13.55 15.12 -8.42
N ILE A 108 -14.63 14.35 -8.45
CA ILE A 108 -14.74 13.10 -7.69
C ILE A 108 -14.37 11.95 -8.62
N ILE A 109 -13.29 11.26 -8.27
CA ILE A 109 -12.73 10.14 -9.02
C ILE A 109 -12.97 8.85 -8.23
N PRO A 110 -13.83 7.93 -8.74
CA PRO A 110 -13.91 6.59 -8.21
C PRO A 110 -12.75 5.74 -8.73
N ILE A 111 -12.10 5.01 -7.82
CA ILE A 111 -10.98 4.14 -8.11
C ILE A 111 -11.37 2.73 -7.71
N PHE A 112 -11.34 1.84 -8.70
CA PHE A 112 -11.61 0.42 -8.55
C PHE A 112 -10.30 -0.34 -8.74
N ASP A 113 -9.76 -0.90 -7.66
CA ASP A 113 -8.57 -1.74 -7.69
C ASP A 113 -8.98 -3.20 -7.44
N LEU A 114 -8.88 -4.02 -8.50
CA LEU A 114 -9.24 -5.43 -8.50
C LEU A 114 -7.99 -6.28 -8.71
N GLY A 115 -7.29 -6.57 -7.61
CA GLY A 115 -6.14 -7.46 -7.60
C GLY A 115 -6.53 -8.93 -7.50
N GLY A 116 -5.53 -9.82 -7.62
CA GLY A 116 -5.74 -11.27 -7.56
C GLY A 116 -6.22 -11.82 -6.19
N GLY A 117 -6.11 -11.03 -5.12
CA GLY A 117 -6.53 -11.42 -3.78
C GLY A 117 -7.17 -10.32 -2.94
N MET A 118 -7.26 -9.09 -3.46
CA MET A 118 -7.82 -7.93 -2.77
C MET A 118 -8.68 -7.12 -3.74
N PHE A 119 -9.79 -6.58 -3.23
CA PHE A 119 -10.65 -5.65 -3.96
C PHE A 119 -10.82 -4.40 -3.11
N ASP A 120 -10.35 -3.28 -3.64
CA ASP A 120 -10.30 -1.99 -2.97
C ASP A 120 -11.11 -0.97 -3.78
N LEU A 121 -12.16 -0.41 -3.18
CA LEU A 121 -12.92 0.70 -3.75
C LEU A 121 -12.62 1.98 -2.99
N SER A 122 -12.18 3.01 -3.70
CA SER A 122 -11.88 4.31 -3.13
C SER A 122 -12.58 5.42 -3.90
N LEU A 123 -13.20 6.37 -3.20
CA LEU A 123 -13.67 7.63 -3.78
C LEU A 123 -12.70 8.73 -3.38
N LEU A 124 -12.11 9.38 -4.38
CA LEU A 124 -11.15 10.45 -4.19
C LEU A 124 -11.72 11.75 -4.74
N SER A 125 -11.96 12.74 -3.88
CA SER A 125 -12.23 14.10 -4.35
C SER A 125 -10.91 14.84 -4.52
N ILE A 126 -10.69 15.48 -5.67
CA ILE A 126 -9.45 16.17 -6.03
C ILE A 126 -9.78 17.54 -6.59
N GLU A 127 -9.09 18.58 -6.13
CA GLU A 127 -9.21 19.93 -6.68
C GLU A 127 -8.07 20.20 -7.67
N PHE A 128 -8.39 20.29 -8.97
CA PHE A 128 -7.41 20.59 -10.01
C PHE A 128 -7.26 22.10 -10.22
N HIS A 129 -6.01 22.58 -10.17
CA HIS A 129 -5.63 23.96 -10.47
C HIS A 129 -4.73 24.01 -11.70
N ARG A 130 -4.91 25.01 -12.58
CA ARG A 130 -4.13 25.14 -13.82
C ARG A 130 -2.61 25.23 -13.61
N ASP A 131 -2.19 25.74 -12.45
CA ASP A 131 -0.77 26.07 -12.19
C ASP A 131 -0.16 25.24 -11.05
N ARG A 132 -0.87 24.24 -10.51
CA ARG A 132 -0.39 23.45 -9.35
C ARG A 132 -0.82 22.00 -9.45
N LEU A 133 0.08 21.12 -9.01
CA LEU A 133 -0.26 19.70 -8.83
C LEU A 133 -1.46 19.56 -7.88
N PRO A 134 -2.42 18.69 -8.21
CA PRO A 134 -3.73 18.58 -7.55
C PRO A 134 -3.69 18.01 -6.11
N LEU A 135 -2.49 17.85 -5.53
CA LEU A 135 -2.27 17.12 -4.29
C LEU A 135 -2.50 17.94 -3.01
N ARG A 136 -2.96 19.19 -3.10
CA ARG A 136 -3.10 20.07 -1.93
C ARG A 136 -4.39 19.84 -1.13
N ARG A 137 -5.42 19.25 -1.74
CA ARG A 137 -6.69 18.98 -1.09
C ARG A 137 -7.34 17.76 -1.72
N TYR A 138 -7.28 16.63 -1.02
CA TYR A 138 -8.06 15.47 -1.40
C TYR A 138 -8.79 14.86 -0.21
N ARG A 139 -9.93 14.23 -0.50
CA ARG A 139 -10.69 13.43 0.47
C ARG A 139 -10.80 12.02 -0.04
N LEU A 140 -10.36 11.08 0.78
CA LEU A 140 -10.35 9.67 0.46
C LEU A 140 -11.37 8.94 1.32
N LEU A 141 -12.38 8.38 0.68
CA LEU A 141 -13.30 7.43 1.29
C LEU A 141 -12.96 6.04 0.80
N HIS A 142 -12.56 5.15 1.70
CA HIS A 142 -12.18 3.79 1.34
C HIS A 142 -13.21 2.77 1.84
N LEU A 143 -13.59 1.85 0.95
CA LEU A 143 -14.48 0.73 1.21
C LEU A 143 -13.76 -0.56 0.81
N SER A 144 -13.28 -1.31 1.80
CA SER A 144 -12.83 -2.70 1.60
C SER A 144 -13.92 -3.65 2.11
N PRO A 145 -14.76 -4.22 1.24
CA PRO A 145 -15.56 -5.35 1.65
C PRO A 145 -14.62 -6.53 1.99
N PRO A 146 -14.93 -7.36 2.99
CA PRO A 146 -14.21 -8.61 3.17
C PRO A 146 -14.35 -9.46 1.91
N CYS A 147 -13.24 -9.97 1.37
CA CYS A 147 -13.20 -10.71 0.11
C CYS A 147 -14.35 -11.73 -0.02
N PRO A 148 -15.12 -11.71 -1.11
CA PRO A 148 -16.19 -12.68 -1.35
C PRO A 148 -15.68 -14.07 -1.76
N PHE A 149 -14.40 -14.21 -2.11
CA PHE A 149 -13.77 -15.51 -2.42
C PHE A 149 -13.43 -16.36 -1.19
N ARG A 150 -13.87 -15.97 0.01
CA ARG A 150 -14.04 -16.93 1.10
C ARG A 150 -15.19 -17.85 0.69
N GLY A 151 -14.94 -19.16 0.55
CA GLY A 151 -15.99 -20.17 0.66
C GLY A 151 -16.77 -19.91 1.93
N ALA A 152 -17.91 -19.23 1.78
CA ALA A 152 -18.65 -18.66 2.88
C ALA A 152 -19.35 -19.81 3.60
N LEU A 153 -18.85 -20.18 4.78
CA LEU A 153 -19.74 -20.77 5.78
C LEU A 153 -20.85 -19.73 6.06
N PRO A 154 -22.13 -20.12 5.99
CA PRO A 154 -23.24 -19.19 6.16
C PRO A 154 -23.19 -18.62 7.59
N GLY A 155 -23.01 -17.30 7.71
CA GLY A 155 -23.23 -16.59 8.98
C GLY A 155 -22.14 -15.63 9.48
N SER A 156 -21.02 -15.41 8.77
CA SER A 156 -19.94 -14.53 9.29
C SER A 156 -19.45 -13.44 8.31
N VAL A 157 -20.38 -12.79 7.60
CA VAL A 157 -20.09 -11.54 6.90
C VAL A 157 -20.43 -10.36 7.84
N PRO A 158 -19.47 -9.48 8.19
CA PRO A 158 -19.77 -8.23 8.88
C PRO A 158 -20.79 -7.41 8.07
N LYS A 159 -21.88 -6.99 8.71
CA LYS A 159 -23.03 -6.35 8.05
C LYS A 159 -22.75 -4.96 7.43
N HIS A 160 -21.59 -4.34 7.68
CA HIS A 160 -21.27 -3.03 7.13
C HIS A 160 -19.78 -2.90 6.72
N PRO A 161 -19.48 -2.35 5.53
CA PRO A 161 -18.12 -1.95 5.17
C PRO A 161 -17.66 -0.81 6.09
N ARG A 162 -16.43 -0.88 6.60
CA ARG A 162 -15.87 0.20 7.42
C ARG A 162 -15.40 1.31 6.50
N ALA A 163 -16.18 2.38 6.40
CA ALA A 163 -15.74 3.63 5.81
C ALA A 163 -14.72 4.30 6.74
N ARG A 164 -13.47 4.48 6.27
CA ARG A 164 -12.52 5.42 6.89
C ARG A 164 -12.46 6.68 6.03
N ARG A 165 -12.55 7.83 6.69
CA ARG A 165 -12.37 9.15 6.11
C ARG A 165 -11.04 9.70 6.62
N GLU A 166 -10.10 9.90 5.72
CA GLU A 166 -8.90 10.69 6.00
C GLU A 166 -9.07 12.05 5.32
N ASP A 167 -9.19 13.09 6.15
CA ASP A 167 -9.02 14.47 5.72
C ASP A 167 -7.60 14.87 6.14
N SER A 168 -6.82 15.48 5.25
CA SER A 168 -5.51 16.13 5.46
C SER A 168 -4.22 15.30 5.38
N LEU A 169 -3.45 15.57 4.31
CA LEU A 169 -2.00 15.71 4.32
C LEU A 169 -1.70 17.03 3.60
N ARG A 170 -1.31 18.09 4.33
CA ARG A 170 -0.69 19.26 3.70
C ARG A 170 0.64 18.78 3.13
N LEU A 171 0.84 18.90 1.83
CA LEU A 171 2.15 18.72 1.18
C LEU A 171 3.19 19.79 1.57
N GLN A 172 2.92 20.58 2.60
CA GLN A 172 3.83 21.58 3.14
C GLN A 172 4.16 21.12 4.55
N ASP A 173 5.24 20.36 4.66
CA ASP A 173 6.20 20.32 5.78
C ASP A 173 7.09 19.09 5.61
N GLN A 174 8.02 19.21 4.65
CA GLN A 174 9.40 18.70 4.65
C GLN A 174 10.13 19.37 3.49
#